data_AF-A0A7V8XBC7-F1
#
_entry.id   AF-A0A7V8XBC7-F1
#
_cell.length_a   1.000
_cell.length_b   1.000
_cell.length_c   1.000
_cell.angle_alpha   90.00
_cell.angle_beta   90.00
_cell.angle_gamma   90.00
#
_symmetry.space_group_name_H-M   'P 1'
#
loop_
_entity.id
_entity.type
_entity.pdbx_description
1 polymer ?
#
loop_
_entity_poly.entity_id
_entity_poly.type
_entity_poly.pdbx_seq_one_letter_code
_entity_poly.pdbx_strand_id
1 'polypeptide(L)'
;MPAPSKANAWRRESRGGFALPMVILVTLVLTITVGAGLLLTAADHSAGTDHDAHIKAYTVAQTGLERYFTDVTALPTTFPDPRTITVPGGTANVTLHRMRAASSTDSAIYVLTSIGQATGAGLRRSSLTPVAERSVTQFATWQSGVFDANAAYTSLAAVNIKNGASGSVNGFNASGCPGGDVAGLALPDGTFAGKNDFISGTNGNTPLGIGTPGPAGTAKDSVGIDWAGILAGSLAPDYGFNSGNNAHKQVFKDAIIYANWPVVKINGDLDGGWRTPTGGGRGVLIVTGDADLSNIEWRGIALVGGATSFSGGSVNVFGALISGLNVQLGQTVTESTMNGNLSVQYNSCDIAQAVLKFGGWRRYTNSWSDNWPTYTVQ
;
A
#
# COMPACT_ATOMS: atom_id res chain seq x y z
N MET A 1 -50.69 -55.89 -108.20
CA MET A 1 -51.05 -54.56 -107.63
C MET A 1 -51.95 -54.80 -106.43
N PRO A 2 -51.89 -54.04 -105.31
CA PRO A 2 -51.06 -52.86 -105.01
C PRO A 2 -50.21 -52.98 -103.70
N ALA A 3 -49.25 -52.06 -103.54
CA ALA A 3 -48.63 -51.66 -102.27
C ALA A 3 -49.43 -50.48 -101.65
N PRO A 4 -49.03 -49.77 -100.57
CA PRO A 4 -48.19 -50.06 -99.39
C PRO A 4 -48.91 -49.71 -98.06
N SER A 5 -48.31 -49.94 -96.89
CA SER A 5 -48.57 -49.06 -95.73
C SER A 5 -47.29 -48.81 -94.92
N LYS A 6 -46.95 -47.53 -94.80
CA LYS A 6 -45.80 -46.99 -94.08
C LYS A 6 -46.18 -46.92 -92.59
N ALA A 7 -45.47 -47.66 -91.73
CA ALA A 7 -45.49 -47.42 -90.30
C ALA A 7 -44.28 -46.54 -89.94
N ASN A 8 -44.58 -45.34 -89.46
CA ASN A 8 -43.63 -44.29 -89.13
C ASN A 8 -42.68 -44.72 -88.02
N ALA A 9 -41.41 -44.91 -88.35
CA ALA A 9 -40.32 -44.96 -87.39
C ALA A 9 -40.16 -43.57 -86.76
N TRP A 10 -40.76 -43.36 -85.58
CA TRP A 10 -40.43 -42.22 -84.74
C TRP A 10 -38.96 -42.34 -84.33
N ARG A 11 -38.13 -41.57 -85.03
CA ARG A 11 -36.73 -41.34 -84.69
C ARG A 11 -36.71 -40.60 -83.34
N ARG A 12 -36.63 -41.34 -82.23
CA ARG A 12 -36.15 -40.76 -80.97
C ARG A 12 -34.67 -40.47 -81.20
N GLU A 13 -34.36 -39.24 -81.58
CA GLU A 13 -33.00 -38.71 -81.45
C GLU A 13 -32.55 -38.95 -80.00
N SER A 14 -31.53 -39.77 -79.81
CA SER A 14 -30.87 -39.89 -78.53
C SER A 14 -30.16 -38.56 -78.24
N ARG A 15 -30.89 -37.62 -77.62
CA ARG A 15 -30.31 -36.50 -76.88
C ARG A 15 -29.71 -37.06 -75.58
N GLY A 16 -28.69 -37.91 -75.71
CA GLY A 16 -27.99 -38.56 -74.62
C GLY A 16 -26.51 -38.40 -74.82
N GLY A 17 -25.93 -37.31 -74.32
CA GLY A 17 -24.49 -37.06 -74.42
C GLY A 17 -23.97 -35.86 -73.63
N PHE A 18 -24.81 -34.85 -73.36
CA PHE A 18 -24.34 -33.61 -72.72
C PHE A 18 -24.77 -33.45 -71.25
N ALA A 19 -25.79 -34.16 -70.78
CA ALA A 19 -26.33 -33.99 -69.43
C ALA A 19 -25.37 -34.50 -68.32
N LEU A 20 -24.77 -35.69 -68.51
CA LEU A 20 -23.86 -36.28 -67.54
C LEU A 20 -22.58 -35.45 -67.31
N PRO A 21 -21.82 -35.03 -68.34
CA PRO A 21 -20.64 -34.19 -68.13
C PRO A 21 -20.98 -32.81 -67.54
N MET A 22 -22.16 -32.25 -67.85
CA MET A 22 -22.62 -30.99 -67.27
C MET A 22 -22.95 -31.13 -65.77
N VAL A 23 -23.61 -32.21 -65.36
CA VAL A 23 -23.85 -32.50 -63.93
C VAL A 23 -22.55 -32.69 -63.17
N ILE A 24 -21.58 -33.42 -63.73
CA ILE A 24 -20.25 -33.61 -63.12
C ILE A 24 -19.52 -32.28 -62.97
N LEU A 25 -19.56 -31.41 -63.99
CA LEU A 25 -18.98 -30.07 -63.91
C LEU A 25 -19.64 -29.25 -62.80
N VAL A 26 -20.98 -29.24 -62.73
CA VAL A 26 -21.74 -28.50 -61.72
C VAL A 26 -21.46 -29.01 -60.32
N THR A 27 -21.44 -30.33 -60.09
CA THR A 27 -21.10 -30.88 -58.77
C THR A 27 -19.66 -30.59 -58.40
N LEU A 28 -18.71 -30.63 -59.34
CA LEU A 28 -17.32 -30.28 -59.08
C LEU A 28 -17.16 -28.80 -58.68
N VAL A 29 -17.79 -27.89 -59.43
CA VAL A 29 -17.78 -26.45 -59.11
C VAL A 29 -18.45 -26.19 -57.76
N LEU A 30 -19.60 -26.83 -57.48
CA LEU A 30 -20.31 -26.72 -56.21
C LEU A 30 -19.45 -27.24 -55.04
N THR A 31 -18.77 -28.38 -55.22
CA THR A 31 -17.91 -28.97 -54.19
C THR A 31 -16.72 -28.05 -53.88
N ILE A 32 -16.12 -27.44 -54.91
CA ILE A 32 -15.02 -26.47 -54.73
C ILE A 32 -15.52 -25.21 -54.02
N THR A 33 -16.67 -24.66 -54.41
CA THR A 33 -17.22 -23.44 -53.77
C THR A 33 -17.65 -23.69 -52.32
N VAL A 34 -18.31 -24.81 -52.04
CA VAL A 34 -18.68 -25.20 -50.67
C VAL A 34 -17.43 -25.46 -49.82
N GLY A 35 -16.43 -26.17 -50.37
CA GLY A 35 -15.16 -26.40 -49.69
C GLY A 35 -14.43 -25.10 -49.34
N ALA A 36 -14.35 -24.16 -50.28
CA ALA A 36 -13.78 -22.83 -50.06
C ALA A 36 -14.56 -22.04 -49.00
N GLY A 37 -15.91 -22.08 -49.04
CA GLY A 37 -16.76 -21.43 -48.06
C GLY A 37 -16.55 -21.96 -46.64
N LEU A 38 -16.47 -23.29 -46.49
CA LEU A 38 -16.22 -23.93 -45.18
C LEU A 38 -14.83 -23.58 -44.62
N LEU A 39 -13.79 -23.54 -45.46
CA LEU A 39 -12.45 -23.13 -45.04
C LEU A 39 -12.42 -21.68 -44.57
N LEU A 40 -13.09 -20.77 -45.28
CA LEU A 40 -13.20 -19.37 -44.89
C LEU A 40 -13.95 -19.21 -43.55
N THR A 41 -15.10 -19.88 -43.39
CA THR A 41 -15.86 -19.84 -42.14
C THR A 41 -15.07 -20.43 -40.97
N ALA A 42 -14.31 -21.50 -41.19
CA ALA A 42 -13.45 -22.09 -40.16
C ALA A 42 -12.29 -21.15 -39.76
N ALA A 43 -11.73 -20.42 -40.73
CA ALA A 43 -10.70 -19.41 -40.47
C ALA A 43 -11.28 -18.24 -39.66
N ASP A 44 -12.43 -17.69 -40.05
CA ASP A 44 -13.10 -16.58 -39.36
C ASP A 44 -13.50 -16.96 -37.93
N HIS A 45 -14.07 -18.16 -37.75
CA HIS A 45 -14.40 -18.66 -36.41
C HIS A 45 -13.14 -18.80 -35.54
N SER A 46 -12.03 -19.27 -36.12
CA SER A 46 -10.76 -19.41 -35.38
C SER A 46 -10.17 -18.06 -35.00
N ALA A 47 -10.16 -17.09 -35.92
CA ALA A 47 -9.74 -15.73 -35.64
C ALA A 47 -10.61 -15.07 -34.55
N GLY A 48 -11.93 -15.30 -34.58
CA GLY A 48 -12.86 -14.81 -33.55
C GLY A 48 -12.58 -15.42 -32.18
N THR A 49 -12.37 -16.75 -32.10
CA THR A 49 -12.03 -17.41 -30.83
C THR A 49 -10.68 -16.96 -30.28
N ASP A 50 -9.69 -16.75 -31.14
CA ASP A 50 -8.36 -16.29 -30.72
C ASP A 50 -8.41 -14.83 -30.22
N HIS A 51 -9.23 -13.99 -30.87
CA HIS A 51 -9.46 -12.62 -30.43
C HIS A 51 -10.13 -12.56 -29.05
N ASP A 52 -11.18 -13.36 -28.82
CA ASP A 52 -11.84 -13.48 -27.51
C ASP A 52 -10.87 -14.00 -26.43
N ALA A 53 -10.02 -14.98 -26.77
CA ALA A 53 -9.00 -15.49 -25.86
C ALA A 53 -7.99 -14.40 -25.47
N HIS A 54 -7.55 -13.57 -26.42
CA HIS A 54 -6.66 -12.44 -26.15
C HIS A 54 -7.30 -11.36 -25.28
N ILE A 55 -8.58 -11.02 -25.51
CA ILE A 55 -9.29 -10.05 -24.66
C ILE A 55 -9.36 -10.57 -23.22
N LYS A 56 -9.68 -11.86 -23.03
CA LYS A 56 -9.73 -12.46 -21.69
C LYS A 56 -8.36 -12.48 -21.02
N ALA A 57 -7.30 -12.85 -21.75
CA ALA A 57 -5.93 -12.83 -21.23
C ALA A 57 -5.52 -11.41 -20.82
N TYR A 58 -5.89 -10.39 -21.60
CA TYR A 58 -5.68 -8.99 -21.26
C TYR A 58 -6.41 -8.59 -19.98
N THR A 59 -7.69 -8.96 -19.83
CA THR A 59 -8.45 -8.68 -18.61
C THR A 59 -7.82 -9.33 -17.37
N VAL A 60 -7.36 -10.58 -17.49
CA VAL A 60 -6.63 -11.28 -16.42
C VAL A 60 -5.34 -10.53 -16.07
N ALA A 61 -4.55 -10.13 -17.07
CA ALA A 61 -3.31 -9.40 -16.88
C ALA A 61 -3.54 -8.07 -16.17
N GLN A 62 -4.51 -7.27 -16.62
CA GLN A 62 -4.87 -6.00 -16.00
C GLN A 62 -5.36 -6.19 -14.57
N THR A 63 -6.22 -7.18 -14.32
CA THR A 63 -6.73 -7.45 -12.96
C THR A 63 -5.60 -7.86 -12.01
N GLY A 64 -4.63 -8.65 -12.47
CA GLY A 64 -3.44 -8.99 -11.70
C GLY A 64 -2.60 -7.76 -11.34
N LEU A 65 -2.40 -6.86 -12.30
CA LEU A 65 -1.68 -5.60 -12.10
C LEU A 65 -2.39 -4.71 -11.05
N GLU A 66 -3.71 -4.56 -11.16
CA GLU A 66 -4.52 -3.79 -10.22
C GLU A 66 -4.49 -4.39 -8.80
N ARG A 67 -4.62 -5.71 -8.69
CA ARG A 67 -4.55 -6.42 -7.41
C ARG A 67 -3.20 -6.27 -6.75
N TYR A 68 -2.10 -6.36 -7.49
CA TYR A 68 -0.77 -6.17 -6.90
C TYR A 68 -0.65 -4.81 -6.22
N PHE A 69 -1.08 -3.74 -6.88
CA PHE A 69 -1.02 -2.39 -6.31
C PHE A 69 -1.93 -2.19 -5.09
N THR A 70 -2.96 -3.02 -4.95
CA THR A 70 -3.91 -2.96 -3.83
C THR A 70 -3.44 -3.82 -2.65
N ASP A 71 -3.00 -5.05 -2.93
CA ASP A 71 -2.68 -6.07 -1.93
C ASP A 71 -1.25 -5.92 -1.39
N VAL A 72 -0.32 -5.40 -2.20
CA VAL A 72 1.09 -5.25 -1.84
C VAL A 72 1.36 -3.78 -1.50
N THR A 73 1.16 -3.39 -0.26
CA THR A 73 1.44 -2.01 0.21
C THR A 73 2.87 -1.84 0.70
N ALA A 74 3.46 -2.89 1.28
CA ALA A 74 4.86 -2.88 1.73
C ALA A 74 5.84 -2.96 0.56
N LEU A 75 6.95 -2.23 0.66
CA LEU A 75 8.04 -2.32 -0.31
C LEU A 75 8.79 -3.66 -0.14
N PRO A 76 8.91 -4.50 -1.18
CA PRO A 76 9.68 -5.72 -1.11
C PRO A 76 11.16 -5.45 -0.82
N THR A 77 11.81 -6.34 -0.07
CA THR A 77 13.24 -6.23 0.25
C THR A 77 14.14 -6.79 -0.86
N THR A 78 13.59 -7.65 -1.72
CA THR A 78 14.30 -8.31 -2.82
C THR A 78 13.63 -8.02 -4.15
N PHE A 79 14.43 -7.85 -5.21
CA PHE A 79 13.95 -7.60 -6.57
C PHE A 79 14.67 -8.51 -7.57
N PRO A 80 13.98 -9.07 -8.59
CA PRO A 80 12.54 -8.95 -8.82
C PRO A 80 11.67 -9.63 -7.75
N ASP A 81 10.47 -9.10 -7.49
CA ASP A 81 9.45 -9.72 -6.62
C ASP A 81 8.36 -10.39 -7.47
N PRO A 82 8.43 -11.71 -7.71
CA PRO A 82 7.42 -12.44 -8.48
C PRO A 82 6.25 -12.86 -7.58
N ARG A 83 5.03 -12.72 -8.10
CA ARG A 83 3.78 -13.15 -7.45
C ARG A 83 2.83 -13.73 -8.49
N THR A 84 2.12 -14.79 -8.10
CA THR A 84 1.04 -15.35 -8.90
C THR A 84 -0.29 -15.01 -8.26
N ILE A 85 -1.16 -14.33 -9.00
CA ILE A 85 -2.48 -13.89 -8.56
C ILE A 85 -3.53 -14.66 -9.36
N THR A 86 -4.36 -15.43 -8.66
CA THR A 86 -5.49 -16.12 -9.30
C THR A 86 -6.69 -15.18 -9.32
N VAL A 87 -7.31 -15.03 -10.50
CA VAL A 87 -8.49 -14.18 -10.72
C VAL A 87 -9.55 -14.96 -11.49
N PRO A 88 -10.82 -14.55 -11.48
CA PRO A 88 -11.82 -15.17 -12.33
C PRO A 88 -11.36 -15.17 -13.81
N GLY A 89 -11.38 -16.34 -14.44
CA GLY A 89 -11.00 -16.51 -15.86
C GLY A 89 -9.53 -16.84 -16.13
N GLY A 90 -8.64 -16.81 -15.14
CA GLY A 90 -7.23 -17.14 -15.37
C GLY A 90 -6.28 -16.86 -14.20
N THR A 91 -4.99 -16.90 -14.52
CA THR A 91 -3.91 -16.60 -13.58
C THR A 91 -3.05 -15.48 -14.13
N ALA A 92 -2.69 -14.51 -13.28
CA ALA A 92 -1.76 -13.44 -13.60
C ALA A 92 -0.44 -13.67 -12.87
N ASN A 93 0.66 -13.78 -13.62
CA ASN A 93 2.01 -13.77 -13.08
C ASN A 93 2.53 -12.34 -13.10
N VAL A 94 2.64 -11.74 -11.93
CA VAL A 94 3.04 -10.36 -11.72
C VAL A 94 4.46 -10.32 -11.19
N THR A 95 5.32 -9.51 -11.79
CA THR A 95 6.70 -9.34 -11.36
C THR A 95 7.03 -7.86 -11.23
N LEU A 96 7.46 -7.45 -10.05
CA LEU A 96 7.94 -6.10 -9.79
C LEU A 96 9.46 -6.04 -9.96
N HIS A 97 9.94 -5.18 -10.85
CA HIS A 97 11.36 -4.90 -11.04
C HIS A 97 11.69 -3.48 -10.55
N ARG A 98 12.85 -3.32 -9.92
CA ARG A 98 13.42 -2.01 -9.60
C ARG A 98 14.31 -1.55 -10.76
N MET A 99 13.84 -0.57 -11.52
CA MET A 99 14.58 0.01 -12.65
C MET A 99 15.63 1.01 -12.16
N ARG A 100 15.33 1.73 -11.09
CA ARG A 100 16.22 2.74 -10.49
C ARG A 100 16.06 2.73 -8.97
N ALA A 101 17.16 2.67 -8.24
CA ALA A 101 17.15 2.90 -6.79
C ALA A 101 16.89 4.38 -6.46
N ALA A 102 16.40 4.66 -5.25
CA ALA A 102 16.24 6.04 -4.80
C ALA A 102 17.60 6.71 -4.61
N SER A 103 17.66 8.02 -4.84
CA SER A 103 18.80 8.89 -4.50
C SER A 103 18.36 9.91 -3.44
N SER A 104 19.26 10.83 -3.05
CA SER A 104 18.91 11.94 -2.14
C SER A 104 17.90 12.93 -2.74
N THR A 105 17.77 12.98 -4.07
CA THR A 105 16.90 13.94 -4.78
C THR A 105 15.77 13.26 -5.56
N ASP A 106 15.89 11.96 -5.83
CA ASP A 106 14.99 11.25 -6.73
C ASP A 106 14.41 9.99 -6.09
N SER A 107 13.10 9.80 -6.24
CA SER A 107 12.44 8.56 -5.81
C SER A 107 12.87 7.37 -6.68
N ALA A 108 12.83 6.18 -6.08
CA ALA A 108 13.03 4.93 -6.82
C ALA A 108 11.93 4.75 -7.89
N ILE A 109 12.32 4.18 -9.04
CA ILE A 109 11.40 3.84 -10.12
C ILE A 109 11.30 2.33 -10.22
N TYR A 110 10.07 1.86 -10.23
CA TYR A 110 9.73 0.46 -10.38
C TYR A 110 8.88 0.26 -11.63
N VAL A 111 9.01 -0.93 -12.21
CA VAL A 111 8.17 -1.40 -13.30
C VAL A 111 7.48 -2.67 -12.84
N LEU A 112 6.16 -2.67 -12.90
CA LEU A 112 5.34 -3.83 -12.59
C LEU A 112 4.85 -4.42 -13.90
N THR A 113 5.24 -5.66 -14.16
CA THR A 113 4.80 -6.42 -15.33
C THR A 113 3.82 -7.49 -14.89
N SER A 114 2.68 -7.62 -15.57
CA SER A 114 1.67 -8.64 -15.31
C SER A 114 1.40 -9.44 -16.57
N ILE A 115 1.61 -10.75 -16.52
CA ILE A 115 1.33 -11.70 -17.61
C ILE A 115 0.06 -12.46 -17.27
N GLY A 116 -1.03 -12.17 -17.99
CA GLY A 116 -2.30 -12.85 -17.81
C GLY A 116 -2.41 -14.06 -18.73
N GLN A 117 -2.72 -15.22 -18.14
CA GLN A 117 -2.99 -16.48 -18.84
C GLN A 117 -4.47 -16.83 -18.68
N ALA A 118 -5.23 -16.85 -19.78
CA ALA A 118 -6.65 -17.19 -19.75
C ALA A 118 -6.85 -18.71 -19.78
N THR A 119 -7.26 -19.31 -18.66
CA THR A 119 -7.32 -20.79 -18.51
C THR A 119 -8.71 -21.40 -18.71
N GLY A 120 -9.69 -20.62 -19.17
CA GLY A 120 -11.07 -21.08 -19.35
C GLY A 120 -11.20 -22.27 -20.33
N ALA A 121 -11.97 -23.29 -19.92
CA ALA A 121 -12.16 -24.57 -20.63
C ALA A 121 -12.74 -24.46 -22.06
N GLY A 122 -13.23 -23.29 -22.48
CA GLY A 122 -13.73 -23.03 -23.84
C GLY A 122 -12.73 -22.35 -24.80
N LEU A 123 -11.55 -21.96 -24.31
CA LEU A 123 -10.55 -21.24 -25.12
C LEU A 123 -9.51 -22.17 -25.75
N ARG A 124 -9.40 -23.41 -25.25
CA ARG A 124 -8.45 -24.41 -25.75
C ARG A 124 -9.18 -25.49 -26.54
N ARG A 125 -8.86 -25.62 -27.82
CA ARG A 125 -9.32 -26.76 -28.65
C ARG A 125 -8.57 -28.06 -28.34
N SER A 126 -7.38 -27.97 -27.74
CA SER A 126 -6.54 -29.12 -27.36
C SER A 126 -5.59 -28.74 -26.22
N SER A 127 -5.10 -29.74 -25.47
CA SER A 127 -4.00 -29.57 -24.50
C SER A 127 -2.68 -29.18 -25.16
N LEU A 128 -2.55 -29.37 -26.48
CA LEU A 128 -1.41 -28.96 -27.28
C LEU A 128 -1.49 -27.48 -27.74
N THR A 129 -2.64 -26.83 -27.60
CA THR A 129 -2.79 -25.41 -27.95
C THR A 129 -2.23 -24.54 -26.81
N PRO A 130 -1.27 -23.64 -27.08
CA PRO A 130 -0.76 -22.70 -26.08
C PRO A 130 -1.90 -21.91 -25.42
N VAL A 131 -1.72 -21.52 -24.15
CA VAL A 131 -2.67 -20.62 -23.50
C VAL A 131 -2.58 -19.25 -24.18
N ALA A 132 -3.69 -18.53 -24.31
CA ALA A 132 -3.64 -17.14 -24.72
C ALA A 132 -3.00 -16.32 -23.59
N GLU A 133 -1.93 -15.61 -23.94
CA GLU A 133 -1.19 -14.76 -23.01
C GLU A 133 -1.23 -13.31 -23.47
N ARG A 134 -1.28 -12.40 -22.51
CA ARG A 134 -1.08 -10.96 -22.71
C ARG A 134 -0.27 -10.40 -21.56
N SER A 135 0.67 -9.51 -21.87
CA SER A 135 1.46 -8.79 -20.88
C SER A 135 1.00 -7.33 -20.83
N VAL A 136 0.84 -6.81 -19.62
CA VAL A 136 0.65 -5.38 -19.38
C VAL A 136 1.68 -4.90 -18.38
N THR A 137 2.11 -3.65 -18.53
CA THR A 137 3.15 -3.07 -17.70
C THR A 137 2.78 -1.66 -17.26
N GLN A 138 3.13 -1.33 -16.02
CA GLN A 138 2.91 -0.03 -15.42
C GLN A 138 4.15 0.41 -14.63
N PHE A 139 4.63 1.63 -14.89
CA PHE A 139 5.64 2.24 -14.03
C PHE A 139 4.99 2.82 -12.79
N ALA A 140 5.66 2.65 -11.65
CA ALA A 140 5.25 3.19 -10.37
C ALA A 140 6.45 3.64 -9.54
N THR A 141 6.17 4.48 -8.56
CA THR A 141 7.08 4.77 -7.45
C THR A 141 6.43 4.32 -6.16
N TRP A 142 7.23 3.89 -5.19
CA TRP A 142 6.74 3.61 -3.85
C TRP A 142 7.00 4.83 -2.99
N GLN A 143 5.96 5.33 -2.33
CA GLN A 143 6.08 6.48 -1.42
C GLN A 143 5.83 5.96 -0.01
N SER A 144 6.75 6.24 0.91
CA SER A 144 6.50 6.06 2.35
C SER A 144 5.56 7.15 2.84
N GLY A 145 4.86 6.89 3.95
CA GLY A 145 4.39 7.98 4.79
C GLY A 145 5.57 8.86 5.21
N VAL A 146 5.35 10.17 5.27
CA VAL A 146 6.30 11.14 5.84
C VAL A 146 5.71 11.61 7.17
N PHE A 147 6.58 11.75 8.17
CA PHE A 147 6.20 12.32 9.45
C PHE A 147 7.27 13.32 9.86
N ASP A 148 6.90 14.59 9.87
CA ASP A 148 7.78 15.68 10.26
C ASP A 148 7.48 16.04 11.71
N ALA A 149 8.50 15.87 12.57
CA ALA A 149 8.43 16.26 13.97
C ALA A 149 9.14 17.61 14.16
N ASN A 150 8.47 18.57 14.79
CA ASN A 150 9.10 19.85 15.13
C ASN A 150 10.19 19.70 16.20
N ALA A 151 10.02 18.70 17.07
CA ALA A 151 10.94 18.39 18.16
C ALA A 151 10.86 16.89 18.54
N ALA A 152 11.83 16.40 19.32
CA ALA A 152 11.78 15.06 19.90
C ALA A 152 10.54 14.88 20.78
N TYR A 153 10.20 15.92 21.55
CA TYR A 153 8.93 16.02 22.27
C TYR A 153 8.23 17.35 21.94
N THR A 154 7.02 17.27 21.40
CA THR A 154 6.14 18.43 21.18
C THR A 154 4.92 18.32 22.09
N SER A 155 4.62 19.36 22.85
CA SER A 155 3.40 19.42 23.66
C SER A 155 2.60 20.62 23.21
N LEU A 156 1.35 20.43 22.78
CA LEU A 156 0.45 21.53 22.41
C LEU A 156 -0.20 22.19 23.63
N ALA A 157 -0.27 21.44 24.74
CA ALA A 157 -0.47 22.01 26.07
C ALA A 157 0.88 22.48 26.61
N ALA A 158 0.92 23.49 27.48
CA ALA A 158 2.17 23.86 28.13
C ALA A 158 2.71 22.68 28.99
N VAL A 159 4.00 22.71 29.30
CA VAL A 159 4.60 21.81 30.29
C VAL A 159 4.84 22.61 31.56
N ASN A 160 4.14 22.23 32.64
CA ASN A 160 4.14 23.01 33.88
C ASN A 160 5.45 22.84 34.65
N ILE A 161 5.93 21.60 34.77
CA ILE A 161 6.90 21.26 35.82
C ILE A 161 7.95 20.23 35.36
N LYS A 162 9.22 20.59 35.56
CA LYS A 162 10.33 19.65 35.76
C LYS A 162 11.19 20.11 36.94
N ASN A 163 11.04 19.43 38.07
CA ASN A 163 11.68 19.81 39.34
C ASN A 163 13.14 19.33 39.47
N GLY A 164 13.64 18.49 38.56
CA GLY A 164 15.00 17.93 38.60
C GLY A 164 15.66 17.85 37.22
N ALA A 165 17.00 17.78 37.18
CA ALA A 165 17.78 17.75 35.94
C ALA A 165 17.97 16.35 35.35
N SER A 166 17.50 15.30 36.02
CA SER A 166 17.63 13.92 35.55
C SER A 166 16.82 13.68 34.27
N GLY A 167 17.36 12.85 33.39
CA GLY A 167 16.79 12.57 32.07
C GLY A 167 17.32 13.48 30.96
N SER A 168 16.86 13.24 29.74
CA SER A 168 17.16 13.99 28.54
C SER A 168 15.96 14.05 27.59
N VAL A 169 15.83 15.18 26.90
CA VAL A 169 14.97 15.33 25.73
C VAL A 169 15.84 15.86 24.60
N ASN A 170 16.22 14.96 23.71
CA ASN A 170 17.28 15.15 22.74
C ASN A 170 16.73 15.12 21.31
N GLY A 171 16.81 16.25 20.62
CA GLY A 171 16.44 16.42 19.21
C GLY A 171 17.54 16.05 18.22
N PHE A 172 18.76 15.71 18.68
CA PHE A 172 19.79 15.18 17.79
C PHE A 172 19.37 13.83 17.25
N ASN A 173 19.43 13.69 15.93
CA ASN A 173 19.03 12.47 15.27
C ASN A 173 20.01 11.34 15.62
N ALA A 174 19.47 10.11 15.72
CA ALA A 174 20.29 8.94 15.98
C ALA A 174 21.35 8.76 14.89
N SER A 175 22.58 8.42 15.31
CA SER A 175 23.70 8.25 14.39
C SER A 175 23.39 7.20 13.33
N GLY A 176 23.59 7.53 12.05
CA GLY A 176 23.32 6.64 10.93
C GLY A 176 21.88 6.69 10.39
N CYS A 177 21.01 7.50 10.98
CA CYS A 177 19.65 7.73 10.47
C CYS A 177 19.60 8.90 9.48
N PRO A 178 18.73 8.82 8.44
CA PRO A 178 18.60 9.87 7.44
C PRO A 178 17.87 11.10 8.01
N GLY A 179 18.14 12.28 7.49
CA GLY A 179 17.49 13.53 7.92
C GLY A 179 18.32 14.34 8.92
N GLY A 180 17.84 15.55 9.21
CA GLY A 180 18.51 16.49 10.11
C GLY A 180 18.06 16.36 11.56
N ASP A 181 18.78 17.06 12.42
CA ASP A 181 18.41 17.25 13.82
C ASP A 181 17.15 18.12 13.95
N VAL A 182 16.42 17.96 15.04
CA VAL A 182 15.25 18.75 15.41
C VAL A 182 15.45 19.41 16.78
N ALA A 183 14.49 20.21 17.24
CA ALA A 183 14.54 20.73 18.60
C ALA A 183 14.35 19.59 19.61
N GLY A 184 14.87 19.72 20.84
CA GLY A 184 14.58 18.74 21.88
C GLY A 184 13.11 18.82 22.29
N LEU A 185 12.69 20.01 22.69
CA LEU A 185 11.35 20.27 23.23
C LEU A 185 10.68 21.40 22.42
N ALA A 186 9.41 21.23 22.08
CA ALA A 186 8.58 22.27 21.47
C ALA A 186 7.32 22.53 22.31
N LEU A 187 7.09 23.80 22.65
CA LEU A 187 6.01 24.27 23.54
C LEU A 187 5.34 25.53 23.01
N PRO A 188 4.08 25.80 23.38
CA PRO A 188 3.48 27.10 23.16
C PRO A 188 4.32 28.21 23.81
N ASP A 189 4.47 29.32 23.09
CA ASP A 189 5.28 30.50 23.42
C ASP A 189 6.78 30.21 23.67
N GLY A 190 7.23 28.96 23.56
CA GLY A 190 8.61 28.56 23.87
C GLY A 190 8.96 28.69 25.35
N THR A 191 7.97 28.87 26.21
CA THR A 191 8.20 29.11 27.64
C THR A 191 8.16 27.81 28.44
N PHE A 192 9.07 27.69 29.40
CA PHE A 192 9.17 26.54 30.29
C PHE A 192 9.56 27.02 31.69
N ALA A 193 8.79 26.66 32.70
CA ALA A 193 8.97 27.14 34.07
C ALA A 193 9.99 26.32 34.89
N GLY A 194 10.66 25.32 34.29
CA GLY A 194 11.61 24.42 34.97
C GLY A 194 13.08 24.61 34.56
N LYS A 195 13.94 23.68 34.98
CA LYS A 195 15.36 23.63 34.55
C LYS A 195 15.46 23.13 33.12
N ASN A 196 16.23 23.77 32.25
CA ASN A 196 16.33 23.38 30.84
C ASN A 196 17.53 22.51 30.45
N ASP A 197 18.44 22.21 31.38
CA ASP A 197 19.70 21.50 31.08
C ASP A 197 19.52 20.07 30.53
N PHE A 198 18.31 19.53 30.61
CA PHE A 198 17.94 18.23 30.05
C PHE A 198 17.55 18.29 28.56
N ILE A 199 17.38 19.50 28.00
CA ILE A 199 16.98 19.71 26.60
C ILE A 199 18.23 19.83 25.74
N SER A 200 18.27 19.11 24.62
CA SER A 200 19.29 19.26 23.58
C SER A 200 18.69 19.12 22.19
N GLY A 201 19.32 19.71 21.17
CA GLY A 201 18.86 19.68 19.77
C GLY A 201 19.23 20.96 19.03
N THR A 202 18.55 21.27 17.94
CA THR A 202 18.82 22.45 17.10
C THR A 202 18.65 23.78 17.84
N ASN A 203 17.78 23.84 18.85
CA ASN A 203 17.55 25.01 19.71
C ASN A 203 18.38 24.99 21.01
N GLY A 204 19.41 24.14 21.08
CA GLY A 204 20.23 23.99 22.27
C GLY A 204 19.41 23.53 23.48
N ASN A 205 19.59 24.20 24.61
CA ASN A 205 18.88 23.95 25.87
C ASN A 205 17.64 24.84 26.04
N THR A 206 16.98 25.24 24.95
CA THR A 206 15.76 26.03 25.03
C THR A 206 14.62 25.37 24.27
N PRO A 207 13.37 25.45 24.76
CA PRO A 207 12.22 24.98 23.99
C PRO A 207 12.04 25.80 22.71
N LEU A 208 11.64 25.13 21.63
CA LEU A 208 11.13 25.77 20.41
C LEU A 208 9.72 26.31 20.68
N GLY A 209 9.50 27.60 20.42
CA GLY A 209 8.18 28.20 20.44
C GLY A 209 7.37 27.84 19.21
N ILE A 210 6.21 27.21 19.39
CA ILE A 210 5.35 26.74 18.28
C ILE A 210 4.09 27.57 18.07
N GLY A 211 3.94 28.71 18.74
CA GLY A 211 2.77 29.59 18.65
C GLY A 211 2.09 29.77 20.00
N THR A 212 0.89 30.36 20.01
CA THR A 212 0.19 30.67 21.26
C THR A 212 -0.60 29.46 21.79
N PRO A 213 -0.75 29.31 23.12
CA PRO A 213 -1.41 28.17 23.74
C PRO A 213 -2.94 28.19 23.61
N GLY A 214 -3.53 27.00 23.81
CA GLY A 214 -4.97 26.82 24.01
C GLY A 214 -5.80 26.67 22.73
N PRO A 215 -7.11 26.42 22.87
CA PRO A 215 -8.03 26.13 21.75
C PRO A 215 -8.07 27.20 20.66
N ALA A 216 -7.92 28.47 21.06
CA ALA A 216 -7.90 29.64 20.17
C ALA A 216 -6.48 30.06 19.76
N GLY A 217 -5.45 29.38 20.28
CA GLY A 217 -4.06 29.66 19.96
C GLY A 217 -3.60 29.04 18.65
N THR A 218 -2.40 29.44 18.21
CA THR A 218 -1.79 29.01 16.94
C THR A 218 -0.90 27.78 17.08
N ALA A 219 -0.57 27.34 18.31
CA ALA A 219 0.30 26.18 18.52
C ALA A 219 -0.26 24.90 17.88
N LYS A 220 -1.58 24.77 17.82
CA LYS A 220 -2.28 23.61 17.24
C LYS A 220 -2.04 23.42 15.73
N ASP A 221 -1.71 24.51 15.02
CA ASP A 221 -1.45 24.53 13.58
C ASP A 221 0.01 24.17 13.26
N SER A 222 0.88 24.14 14.29
CA SER A 222 2.29 23.82 14.13
C SER A 222 2.56 22.34 13.89
N VAL A 223 1.63 21.46 14.31
CA VAL A 223 1.74 20.02 14.09
C VAL A 223 0.86 19.62 12.91
N GLY A 224 1.47 19.01 11.87
CA GLY A 224 0.78 18.56 10.66
C GLY A 224 -0.10 17.30 10.84
N ILE A 225 -0.64 17.09 12.04
CA ILE A 225 -1.44 15.91 12.38
C ILE A 225 -2.93 16.25 12.24
N ASP A 226 -3.65 15.47 11.43
CA ASP A 226 -5.11 15.50 11.40
C ASP A 226 -5.68 14.65 12.55
N TRP A 227 -5.68 15.23 13.75
CA TRP A 227 -6.12 14.49 14.94
C TRP A 227 -7.62 14.14 14.89
N ALA A 228 -8.45 15.04 14.35
CA ALA A 228 -9.88 14.78 14.17
C ALA A 228 -10.11 13.58 13.24
N GLY A 229 -9.39 13.52 12.12
CA GLY A 229 -9.42 12.37 11.22
C GLY A 229 -8.96 11.08 11.90
N ILE A 230 -7.86 11.10 12.66
CA ILE A 230 -7.34 9.91 13.37
C ILE A 230 -8.38 9.37 14.37
N LEU A 231 -9.06 10.26 15.10
CA LEU A 231 -10.13 9.85 16.01
C LEU A 231 -11.32 9.27 15.25
N ALA A 232 -11.66 9.83 14.08
CA ALA A 232 -12.71 9.36 13.19
C ALA A 232 -12.35 8.10 12.38
N GLY A 233 -11.10 7.62 12.44
CA GLY A 233 -10.65 6.38 11.82
C GLY A 233 -9.89 6.52 10.51
N SER A 234 -9.38 7.71 10.16
CA SER A 234 -8.46 7.88 9.03
C SER A 234 -7.19 7.04 9.18
N LEU A 235 -6.80 6.73 10.42
CA LEU A 235 -5.76 5.78 10.77
C LEU A 235 -6.38 4.56 11.46
N ALA A 236 -6.51 3.46 10.72
CA ALA A 236 -7.01 2.21 11.26
C ALA A 236 -5.98 1.60 12.23
N PRO A 237 -6.35 1.31 13.50
CA PRO A 237 -5.45 0.64 14.42
C PRO A 237 -5.33 -0.84 14.07
N ASP A 238 -4.11 -1.37 14.10
CA ASP A 238 -3.88 -2.83 14.08
C ASP A 238 -4.42 -3.46 15.37
N TYR A 239 -4.31 -2.73 16.49
CA TYR A 239 -4.82 -3.12 17.80
C TYR A 239 -5.52 -1.95 18.48
N GLY A 240 -6.79 -2.12 18.84
CA GLY A 240 -7.60 -1.13 19.55
C GLY A 240 -7.99 -1.61 20.95
N PHE A 241 -7.81 -0.74 21.96
CA PHE A 241 -8.16 -1.00 23.35
C PHE A 241 -9.02 0.12 23.90
N ASN A 242 -9.95 -0.22 24.80
CA ASN A 242 -10.65 0.78 25.61
C ASN A 242 -9.97 0.87 26.98
N SER A 243 -9.91 2.08 27.54
CA SER A 243 -9.43 2.29 28.92
C SER A 243 -10.27 1.48 29.91
N GLY A 244 -9.64 1.07 31.03
CA GLY A 244 -10.30 0.27 32.08
C GLY A 244 -10.45 -1.23 31.81
N ASN A 245 -10.37 -1.70 30.56
CA ASN A 245 -10.32 -3.13 30.27
C ASN A 245 -8.88 -3.64 30.45
N ASN A 246 -8.57 -4.31 31.57
CA ASN A 246 -7.27 -4.94 31.85
C ASN A 246 -6.70 -5.82 30.70
N ALA A 247 -7.50 -6.15 29.68
CA ALA A 247 -7.07 -6.74 28.41
C ALA A 247 -5.87 -6.01 27.77
N HIS A 248 -5.78 -4.69 27.89
CA HIS A 248 -4.64 -3.93 27.36
C HIS A 248 -3.30 -4.26 28.07
N LYS A 249 -3.35 -4.69 29.35
CA LYS A 249 -2.16 -5.09 30.14
C LYS A 249 -1.56 -6.41 29.67
N GLN A 250 -2.30 -7.20 28.88
CA GLN A 250 -1.81 -8.47 28.34
C GLN A 250 -1.14 -8.28 26.97
N VAL A 251 -1.65 -7.36 26.13
CA VAL A 251 -1.13 -7.14 24.76
C VAL A 251 0.27 -6.52 24.78
N PHE A 252 0.54 -5.61 25.72
CA PHE A 252 1.89 -5.06 25.92
C PHE A 252 2.88 -6.06 26.54
N LYS A 253 2.54 -7.35 26.70
CA LYS A 253 3.52 -8.38 27.09
C LYS A 253 4.03 -9.21 25.92
N ASP A 254 3.28 -9.28 24.83
CA ASP A 254 3.62 -10.13 23.69
C ASP A 254 4.50 -9.38 22.69
N ALA A 255 5.81 -9.63 22.76
CA ALA A 255 6.80 -9.00 21.87
C ALA A 255 6.53 -9.24 20.36
N ILE A 256 5.83 -10.33 20.01
CA ILE A 256 5.45 -10.67 18.64
C ILE A 256 4.54 -9.60 18.02
N ILE A 257 3.65 -9.01 18.82
CA ILE A 257 2.70 -7.98 18.36
C ILE A 257 3.45 -6.78 17.78
N TYR A 258 4.62 -6.48 18.33
CA TYR A 258 5.43 -5.32 17.99
C TYR A 258 6.44 -5.60 16.88
N ALA A 259 6.57 -6.84 16.38
CA ALA A 259 7.57 -7.18 15.35
C ALA A 259 7.40 -6.36 14.05
N ASN A 260 6.16 -5.98 13.74
CA ASN A 260 5.79 -5.33 12.47
C ASN A 260 5.38 -3.85 12.63
N TRP A 261 5.85 -3.15 13.67
CA TRP A 261 5.57 -1.71 13.89
C TRP A 261 4.06 -1.36 13.85
N PRO A 262 3.24 -1.97 14.72
CA PRO A 262 1.77 -1.81 14.70
C PRO A 262 1.30 -0.39 15.05
N VAL A 263 0.04 -0.09 14.70
CA VAL A 263 -0.73 1.05 15.20
C VAL A 263 -1.50 0.53 16.38
N VAL A 264 -1.17 1.03 17.56
CA VAL A 264 -1.85 0.69 18.80
C VAL A 264 -2.68 1.90 19.22
N LYS A 265 -4.01 1.75 19.26
CA LYS A 265 -4.91 2.79 19.74
C LYS A 265 -5.50 2.43 21.09
N ILE A 266 -5.36 3.35 22.04
CA ILE A 266 -5.96 3.32 23.36
C ILE A 266 -7.02 4.41 23.39
N ASN A 267 -8.26 3.98 23.45
CA ASN A 267 -9.44 4.82 23.55
C ASN A 267 -9.70 5.14 25.03
N GLY A 268 -9.26 6.31 25.46
CA GLY A 268 -9.24 6.79 26.84
C GLY A 268 -7.81 6.99 27.35
N ASP A 269 -7.65 6.96 28.68
CA ASP A 269 -6.37 7.22 29.32
C ASP A 269 -5.47 5.97 29.37
N LEU A 270 -4.16 6.21 29.27
CA LEU A 270 -3.09 5.25 29.54
C LEU A 270 -2.64 5.45 30.99
N ASP A 271 -2.87 4.46 31.87
CA ASP A 271 -2.48 4.51 33.28
C ASP A 271 -0.99 4.14 33.52
N GLY A 272 -0.45 4.36 34.72
CA GLY A 272 0.97 4.08 35.04
C GLY A 272 1.30 2.61 35.30
N GLY A 273 0.31 1.71 35.19
CA GLY A 273 0.48 0.28 35.41
C GLY A 273 1.11 -0.46 34.23
N TRP A 274 1.46 0.26 33.16
CA TRP A 274 1.87 -0.33 31.89
C TRP A 274 3.36 -0.61 31.93
N ARG A 275 3.72 -1.79 31.44
CA ARG A 275 5.09 -2.17 31.17
C ARG A 275 5.11 -2.67 29.75
N THR A 276 6.00 -2.12 28.94
CA THR A 276 6.26 -2.63 27.61
C THR A 276 6.80 -4.06 27.68
N PRO A 277 6.69 -4.84 26.59
CA PRO A 277 7.21 -6.20 26.58
C PRO A 277 8.71 -6.19 26.93
N THR A 278 9.23 -7.34 27.36
CA THR A 278 10.67 -7.53 27.43
C THR A 278 11.28 -7.26 26.05
N GLY A 279 12.00 -6.14 25.89
CA GLY A 279 12.51 -5.67 24.59
C GLY A 279 11.81 -4.43 23.99
N GLY A 280 10.88 -3.81 24.70
CA GLY A 280 10.27 -2.52 24.34
C GLY A 280 9.12 -2.62 23.33
N GLY A 281 8.22 -1.63 23.35
CA GLY A 281 7.17 -1.44 22.35
C GLY A 281 7.71 -0.68 21.13
N ARG A 282 7.08 -0.85 19.96
CA ARG A 282 7.43 -0.09 18.75
C ARG A 282 6.23 0.13 17.83
N GLY A 283 6.29 1.14 16.96
CA GLY A 283 5.24 1.49 16.00
C GLY A 283 4.63 2.87 16.25
N VAL A 284 3.33 2.99 15.98
CA VAL A 284 2.55 4.20 16.26
C VAL A 284 1.64 3.95 17.46
N LEU A 285 1.86 4.66 18.55
CA LEU A 285 0.99 4.65 19.73
C LEU A 285 0.04 5.83 19.67
N ILE A 286 -1.26 5.58 19.83
CA ILE A 286 -2.31 6.60 19.90
C ILE A 286 -3.01 6.44 21.24
N VAL A 287 -3.00 7.48 22.07
CA VAL A 287 -3.78 7.57 23.31
C VAL A 287 -4.76 8.72 23.16
N THR A 288 -6.06 8.47 23.24
CA THR A 288 -7.05 9.53 22.99
C THR A 288 -7.27 10.45 24.21
N GLY A 289 -6.96 9.95 25.41
CA GLY A 289 -6.99 10.70 26.67
C GLY A 289 -5.60 11.09 27.16
N ASP A 290 -5.44 11.16 28.49
CA ASP A 290 -4.16 11.41 29.15
C ASP A 290 -3.26 10.18 29.12
N ALA A 291 -1.94 10.39 29.17
CA ALA A 291 -0.98 9.29 29.15
C ALA A 291 0.05 9.37 30.27
N ASP A 292 0.00 8.38 31.16
CA ASP A 292 1.08 8.09 32.08
C ASP A 292 2.11 7.17 31.41
N LEU A 293 3.23 7.76 30.99
CA LEU A 293 4.30 7.07 30.26
C LEU A 293 5.37 6.53 31.20
N SER A 294 5.09 6.46 32.50
CA SER A 294 5.99 5.91 33.51
C SER A 294 6.37 4.45 33.21
N ASN A 295 7.67 4.16 33.12
CA ASN A 295 8.23 2.82 32.82
C ASN A 295 7.93 2.27 31.40
N ILE A 296 7.70 3.13 30.42
CA ILE A 296 7.54 2.71 29.01
C ILE A 296 8.87 2.74 28.26
N GLU A 297 9.12 1.75 27.41
CA GLU A 297 10.07 1.84 26.29
C GLU A 297 9.29 1.83 24.96
N TRP A 298 9.34 2.90 24.18
CA TRP A 298 8.67 2.99 22.88
C TRP A 298 9.63 3.42 21.78
N ARG A 299 9.58 2.74 20.63
CA ARG A 299 10.32 3.09 19.41
C ARG A 299 9.35 3.45 18.29
N GLY A 300 9.40 4.67 17.79
CA GLY A 300 8.54 5.16 16.71
C GLY A 300 7.81 6.44 17.10
N ILE A 301 6.50 6.49 16.85
CA ILE A 301 5.69 7.69 17.06
C ILE A 301 4.73 7.44 18.23
N ALA A 302 4.63 8.39 19.15
CA ALA A 302 3.62 8.39 20.20
C ALA A 302 2.78 9.67 20.11
N LEU A 303 1.47 9.50 19.97
CA LEU A 303 0.46 10.56 19.84
C LEU A 303 -0.48 10.49 21.03
N VAL A 304 -0.56 11.58 21.79
CA VAL A 304 -1.38 11.67 23.00
C VAL A 304 -2.35 12.84 22.87
N GLY A 305 -3.64 12.55 23.03
CA GLY A 305 -4.71 13.54 23.01
C GLY A 305 -4.63 14.51 24.19
N GLY A 306 -4.49 13.97 25.39
CA GLY A 306 -4.42 14.70 26.64
C GLY A 306 -3.00 15.09 27.06
N ALA A 307 -2.85 15.28 28.37
CA ALA A 307 -1.56 15.56 29.01
C ALA A 307 -0.72 14.29 29.12
N THR A 308 0.60 14.46 29.21
CA THR A 308 1.50 13.37 29.57
C THR A 308 2.03 13.54 30.97
N SER A 309 2.12 12.45 31.71
CA SER A 309 2.85 12.39 32.96
C SER A 309 4.03 11.44 32.86
N PHE A 310 5.18 11.93 33.32
CA PHE A 310 6.37 11.14 33.54
C PHE A 310 6.59 11.12 35.06
N SER A 311 6.54 9.95 35.66
CA SER A 311 6.78 9.80 37.10
C SER A 311 7.54 8.49 37.38
N GLY A 312 8.43 8.50 38.36
CA GLY A 312 9.16 7.27 38.71
C GLY A 312 10.24 6.84 37.69
N GLY A 313 10.26 5.54 37.35
CA GLY A 313 11.38 4.79 36.74
C GLY A 313 11.81 5.20 35.33
N SER A 314 12.56 4.34 34.64
CA SER A 314 13.18 4.65 33.34
C SER A 314 12.12 4.75 32.23
N VAL A 315 11.93 5.96 31.69
CA VAL A 315 11.09 6.20 30.51
C VAL A 315 11.99 6.38 29.30
N ASN A 316 11.78 5.61 28.23
CA ASN A 316 12.58 5.68 27.02
C ASN A 316 11.67 5.78 25.79
N VAL A 317 11.66 6.92 25.12
CA VAL A 317 10.97 7.09 23.84
C VAL A 317 12.00 7.44 22.78
N PHE A 318 12.16 6.55 21.80
CA PHE A 318 13.04 6.74 20.65
C PHE A 318 12.17 7.03 19.42
N GLY A 319 12.27 8.22 18.85
CA GLY A 319 11.44 8.68 17.74
C GLY A 319 10.80 10.04 18.07
N ALA A 320 9.48 10.15 17.98
CA ALA A 320 8.78 11.41 18.25
C ALA A 320 7.61 11.20 19.21
N LEU A 321 7.52 12.08 20.22
CA LEU A 321 6.37 12.17 21.11
C LEU A 321 5.62 13.48 20.86
N ILE A 322 4.31 13.40 20.70
CA ILE A 322 3.44 14.56 20.56
C ILE A 322 2.25 14.42 21.52
N SER A 323 2.02 15.44 22.35
CA SER A 323 0.95 15.47 23.35
C SER A 323 0.07 16.71 23.24
N GLY A 324 -1.08 16.69 23.92
CA GLY A 324 -2.05 17.78 23.89
C GLY A 324 -2.83 17.90 22.58
N LEU A 325 -2.90 16.84 21.77
CA LEU A 325 -3.58 16.87 20.46
C LEU A 325 -5.07 17.23 20.56
N ASN A 326 -5.72 17.01 21.70
CA ASN A 326 -7.11 17.43 21.93
C ASN A 326 -7.30 18.95 21.88
N VAL A 327 -6.24 19.76 21.97
CA VAL A 327 -6.28 21.21 21.70
C VAL A 327 -6.73 21.50 20.26
N GLN A 328 -6.38 20.66 19.28
CA GLN A 328 -6.85 20.79 17.90
C GLN A 328 -8.37 20.63 17.77
N LEU A 329 -9.00 19.89 18.69
CA LEU A 329 -10.45 19.70 18.76
C LEU A 329 -11.16 20.84 19.51
N GLY A 330 -10.42 21.87 19.92
CA GLY A 330 -10.93 22.97 20.72
C GLY A 330 -11.06 22.66 22.21
N GLN A 331 -10.48 21.57 22.70
CA GLN A 331 -10.53 21.19 24.11
C GLN A 331 -9.41 21.86 24.92
N THR A 332 -9.70 22.19 26.16
CA THR A 332 -8.67 22.57 27.13
C THR A 332 -8.00 21.31 27.63
N VAL A 333 -6.68 21.23 27.45
CA VAL A 333 -5.85 20.13 27.96
C VAL A 333 -5.00 20.65 29.12
N THR A 334 -4.91 19.88 30.19
CA THR A 334 -4.04 20.20 31.31
C THR A 334 -2.57 20.14 30.91
N GLU A 335 -1.73 20.82 31.67
CA GLU A 335 -0.30 20.88 31.36
C GLU A 335 0.39 19.54 31.66
N SER A 336 1.34 19.16 30.80
CA SER A 336 2.12 17.94 30.98
C SER A 336 3.14 18.08 32.12
N THR A 337 3.57 16.96 32.72
CA THR A 337 4.55 16.94 33.82
C THR A 337 5.73 16.03 33.50
N MET A 338 6.97 16.55 33.58
CA MET A 338 8.21 15.88 33.13
C MET A 338 9.16 15.51 34.28
N ASN A 339 8.61 14.98 35.35
CA ASN A 339 9.40 14.58 36.52
C ASN A 339 9.98 13.14 36.34
N GLY A 340 11.06 12.82 37.05
CA GLY A 340 11.71 11.50 36.96
C GLY A 340 12.79 11.36 35.87
N ASN A 341 13.22 10.12 35.61
CA ASN A 341 14.29 9.80 34.67
C ASN A 341 13.72 9.53 33.26
N LEU A 342 13.41 10.62 32.56
CA LEU A 342 12.87 10.61 31.20
C LEU A 342 13.99 10.63 30.17
N SER A 343 13.95 9.77 29.16
CA SER A 343 14.80 9.83 27.98
C SER A 343 13.89 9.87 26.74
N VAL A 344 13.76 11.03 26.11
CA VAL A 344 13.14 11.16 24.78
C VAL A 344 14.25 11.50 23.80
N GLN A 345 14.49 10.64 22.83
CA GLN A 345 15.50 10.86 21.81
C GLN A 345 14.88 10.81 20.43
N TYR A 346 15.10 11.85 19.65
CA TYR A 346 14.72 11.88 18.25
C TYR A 346 15.44 10.77 17.46
N ASN A 347 14.66 9.96 16.75
CA ASN A 347 15.19 8.90 15.91
C ASN A 347 14.36 8.78 14.64
N SER A 348 14.88 9.33 13.55
CA SER A 348 14.19 9.29 12.26
C SER A 348 14.12 7.88 11.65
N CYS A 349 15.02 6.96 12.00
CA CYS A 349 14.90 5.57 11.58
C CYS A 349 13.66 4.91 12.17
N ASP A 350 13.44 5.08 13.49
CA ASP A 350 12.29 4.48 14.18
C ASP A 350 10.97 5.11 13.69
N ILE A 351 10.97 6.43 13.44
CA ILE A 351 9.83 7.12 12.82
C ILE A 351 9.55 6.56 11.42
N ALA A 352 10.58 6.44 10.57
CA ALA A 352 10.44 5.92 9.22
C ALA A 352 9.88 4.50 9.19
N GLN A 353 10.31 3.63 10.13
CA GLN A 353 9.77 2.28 10.26
C GLN A 353 8.29 2.30 10.72
N ALA A 354 7.93 3.19 11.65
CA ALA A 354 6.55 3.31 12.14
C ALA A 354 5.56 3.75 11.04
N VAL A 355 6.01 4.59 10.10
CA VAL A 355 5.17 5.08 8.98
C VAL A 355 5.29 4.27 7.69
N LEU A 356 6.24 3.32 7.62
CA LEU A 356 6.52 2.54 6.43
C LEU A 356 5.28 1.82 5.89
N LYS A 357 4.41 1.34 6.79
CA LYS A 357 3.18 0.62 6.44
C LYS A 357 2.07 1.50 5.84
N PHE A 358 2.14 2.81 6.02
CA PHE A 358 1.27 3.77 5.32
C PHE A 358 1.83 4.12 3.95
N GLY A 359 3.00 3.57 3.61
CA GLY A 359 3.53 3.66 2.27
C GLY A 359 2.69 2.85 1.29
N GLY A 360 2.75 3.27 0.04
CA GLY A 360 1.97 2.67 -1.02
C GLY A 360 2.53 3.00 -2.39
N TRP A 361 1.96 2.33 -3.38
CA TRP A 361 2.34 2.51 -4.77
C TRP A 361 1.62 3.70 -5.38
N ARG A 362 2.41 4.64 -5.92
CA ARG A 362 1.92 5.70 -6.79
C ARG A 362 2.28 5.37 -8.23
N ARG A 363 1.26 5.21 -9.07
CA ARG A 363 1.44 4.96 -10.49
C ARG A 363 1.85 6.25 -11.21
N TYR A 364 2.75 6.12 -12.18
CA TYR A 364 2.98 7.21 -13.13
C TYR A 364 1.82 7.31 -14.11
N THR A 365 1.32 8.52 -14.33
CA THR A 365 0.32 8.77 -15.37
C THR A 365 0.92 8.54 -16.75
N ASN A 366 0.16 7.95 -17.67
CA ASN A 366 0.58 7.71 -19.07
C ASN A 366 1.83 6.84 -19.22
N SER A 367 2.12 5.97 -18.26
CA SER A 367 3.23 4.99 -18.33
C SER A 367 2.77 3.54 -18.47
N TRP A 368 1.47 3.36 -18.70
CA TRP A 368 0.88 2.07 -18.98
C TRP A 368 1.24 1.62 -20.41
N SER A 369 1.53 0.33 -20.57
CA SER A 369 1.79 -0.27 -21.88
C SER A 369 1.21 -1.68 -21.97
N ASP A 370 0.66 -2.01 -23.15
CA ASP A 370 0.29 -3.37 -23.54
C ASP A 370 1.44 -4.01 -24.33
N ASN A 371 1.51 -5.34 -24.25
CA ASN A 371 2.45 -6.17 -25.00
C ASN A 371 3.92 -5.84 -24.70
N TRP A 372 4.22 -5.61 -23.43
CA TRP A 372 5.59 -5.40 -22.98
C TRP A 372 6.43 -6.65 -23.25
N PRO A 373 7.58 -6.54 -23.94
CA PRO A 373 8.42 -7.69 -24.24
C PRO A 373 8.99 -8.26 -22.94
N THR A 374 8.61 -9.50 -22.65
CA THR A 374 9.17 -10.25 -21.53
C THR A 374 10.27 -11.15 -22.05
N TYR A 375 11.53 -10.82 -21.73
CA TYR A 375 12.65 -11.72 -21.94
C TYR A 375 12.59 -12.82 -20.88
N THR A 376 11.80 -13.87 -21.12
CA THR A 376 12.02 -15.14 -20.44
C THR A 376 13.27 -15.75 -21.04
N VAL A 377 14.38 -15.71 -20.29
CA VAL A 377 15.50 -16.60 -20.52
C VAL A 377 14.94 -18.01 -20.30
N GLN A 378 14.79 -18.78 -21.38
CA GLN A 378 14.44 -20.20 -21.30
C GLN A 378 15.60 -21.01 -20.72
#